data_AF-A0A9E1P0S9-F1
#
_entry.id   AF-A0A9E1P0S9-F1
#
_cell.length_a   1.000
_cell.length_b   1.000
_cell.length_c   1.000
_cell.angle_alpha   90.00
_cell.angle_beta   90.00
_cell.angle_gamma   90.00
#
_symmetry.space_group_name_H-M   'P 1'
#
loop_
_entity.id
_entity.type
_entity.pdbx_description
1 polymer ?
#
loop_
_entity_poly.entity_id
_entity_poly.type
_entity_poly.pdbx_seq_one_letter_code
_entity_poly.pdbx_strand_id
1 'polypeptide(L)'
;MSDQHVCQVAFSALNASSLRDWYHSAFGMVKAGMILSAPPMQTDRIQGISPNPVETISWLVDQQDYFQLEFFQFYRPRSKPRPLDWRPCDIGYNMVGIFAPDFDRVLAQIAAVSDQPLPATTGDIGDRRICVQDPEDNWVEMMERDPIAQINGADTSVVRPELQCATRFMRVSVPDLLKTRDSFVNAMGLSVVEDFQLHSPEHEALWGLADANAKSVLLRSRNFLVELVEYQSHDPRPRAADYQICDQGLMNIAIGYRDSDSFNMAFKKAQDNGMIPNGNPVDTGLFRVMYVNDPQGFSVEMLYARKPLWSISGFNPGQPYVENEIVIRASVERTWNEVVNHSGLGSWTPFQGKVLRPGTASSNGPGCIRELRSTGIRITEEIISWDQEKHYAYKLRTGAPFRSHRGDIFVSEVNGCTKVRWAIRFQSRIPFTGWVFALGLKYLFRNALKKLKYNLESE
;
A
#
# COMPACT_ATOMS: atom_id res chain seq x y z
N MET A 1 2.95 25.01 2.88
CA MET A 1 2.06 24.22 1.98
C MET A 1 2.18 22.78 2.45
N SER A 2 1.09 22.01 2.51
CA SER A 2 1.20 20.57 2.82
C SER A 2 2.02 19.89 1.72
N ASP A 3 2.92 18.97 2.09
CA ASP A 3 3.69 18.19 1.12
C ASP A 3 2.75 17.48 0.13
N GLN A 4 3.18 17.39 -1.13
CA GLN A 4 2.44 16.67 -2.14
C GLN A 4 2.36 15.18 -1.79
N HIS A 5 1.34 14.48 -2.27
CA HIS A 5 1.10 13.09 -1.92
C HIS A 5 1.45 12.18 -3.10
N VAL A 6 2.46 11.32 -2.98
CA VAL A 6 2.62 10.22 -3.93
C VAL A 6 1.50 9.22 -3.68
N CYS A 7 0.57 9.11 -4.62
CA CYS A 7 -0.62 8.27 -4.52
C CYS A 7 -0.50 6.95 -5.27
N GLN A 8 0.60 6.73 -6.00
CA GLN A 8 0.75 5.54 -6.80
C GLN A 8 2.20 5.19 -7.10
N VAL A 9 2.47 3.89 -7.17
CA VAL A 9 3.63 3.30 -7.84
C VAL A 9 3.11 2.36 -8.92
N ALA A 10 3.52 2.56 -10.16
CA ALA A 10 3.06 1.77 -11.29
C ALA A 10 4.13 0.78 -11.80
N PHE A 11 3.66 -0.35 -12.32
CA PHE A 11 4.44 -1.42 -12.91
C PHE A 11 3.96 -1.68 -14.33
N SER A 12 4.90 -1.79 -15.26
CA SER A 12 4.69 -2.34 -16.60
C SER A 12 5.06 -3.82 -16.54
N ALA A 13 4.06 -4.69 -16.44
CA ALA A 13 4.26 -6.12 -16.21
C ALA A 13 4.05 -6.95 -17.48
N LEU A 14 4.85 -8.00 -17.64
CA LEU A 14 4.60 -9.03 -18.65
C LEU A 14 3.36 -9.88 -18.30
N ASN A 15 3.13 -10.10 -17.01
CA ASN A 15 1.95 -10.75 -16.44
C ASN A 15 1.51 -10.04 -15.15
N ALA A 16 0.72 -8.98 -15.31
CA ALA A 16 0.21 -8.17 -14.20
C ALA A 16 -0.59 -8.98 -13.17
N SER A 17 -1.31 -10.02 -13.60
CA SER A 17 -2.10 -10.84 -12.66
C SER A 17 -1.19 -11.61 -11.70
N SER A 18 -0.18 -12.31 -12.22
CA SER A 18 0.76 -13.07 -11.40
C SER A 18 1.60 -12.15 -10.51
N LEU A 19 2.07 -11.02 -11.06
CA LEU A 19 2.84 -10.04 -10.29
C LEU A 19 2.01 -9.47 -9.14
N ARG A 20 0.78 -9.04 -9.42
CA ARG A 20 -0.15 -8.54 -8.38
C ARG A 20 -0.45 -9.59 -7.32
N ASP A 21 -0.61 -10.85 -7.71
CA ASP A 21 -0.87 -11.95 -6.78
C ASP A 21 0.31 -12.22 -5.85
N TRP A 22 1.54 -12.03 -6.34
CA TRP A 22 2.74 -12.10 -5.52
C TRP A 22 2.76 -10.99 -4.46
N TYR A 23 2.61 -9.71 -4.83
CA TYR A 23 2.58 -8.61 -3.85
C TYR A 23 1.42 -8.76 -2.83
N HIS A 24 0.26 -9.24 -3.27
CA HIS A 24 -0.86 -9.57 -2.38
C HIS A 24 -0.48 -10.63 -1.34
N SER A 25 0.20 -11.69 -1.78
CA SER A 25 0.50 -12.86 -0.94
C SER A 25 1.73 -12.62 -0.05
N ALA A 26 2.77 -11.97 -0.59
CA ALA A 26 4.02 -11.64 0.08
C ALA A 26 3.83 -10.56 1.15
N PHE A 27 3.13 -9.46 0.83
CA PHE A 27 3.04 -8.28 1.69
C PHE A 27 1.66 -8.07 2.31
N GLY A 28 0.69 -8.94 2.03
CA GLY A 28 -0.64 -8.85 2.61
C GLY A 28 -1.44 -7.61 2.20
N MET A 29 -1.07 -6.97 1.09
CA MET A 29 -1.80 -5.88 0.45
C MET A 29 -3.15 -6.38 -0.08
N VAL A 30 -4.08 -5.50 -0.42
CA VAL A 30 -5.45 -5.90 -0.80
C VAL A 30 -5.78 -5.52 -2.24
N LYS A 31 -6.25 -6.49 -3.03
CA LYS A 31 -6.73 -6.25 -4.41
C LYS A 31 -7.81 -5.18 -4.44
N ALA A 32 -7.62 -4.23 -5.35
CA ALA A 32 -8.53 -3.12 -5.60
C ALA A 32 -8.74 -3.00 -7.11
N GLY A 33 -10.01 -2.98 -7.53
CA GLY A 33 -10.43 -2.75 -8.92
C GLY A 33 -9.73 -3.56 -10.02
N MET A 34 -10.20 -3.35 -11.24
CA MET A 34 -9.47 -3.61 -12.49
C MET A 34 -10.23 -2.90 -13.60
N ILE A 35 -9.54 -2.28 -14.54
CA ILE A 35 -10.14 -1.72 -15.75
C ILE A 35 -9.42 -2.23 -17.00
N LEU A 36 -10.15 -2.27 -18.10
CA LEU A 36 -9.63 -2.47 -19.45
C LEU A 36 -9.68 -1.13 -20.17
N SER A 37 -8.57 -0.76 -20.80
CA SER A 37 -8.41 0.44 -21.62
C SER A 37 -8.03 0.01 -23.03
N ALA A 38 -8.78 0.50 -24.02
CA ALA A 38 -8.58 0.15 -25.43
C ALA A 38 -9.09 1.28 -26.35
N PRO A 39 -8.63 1.34 -27.62
CA PRO A 39 -9.16 2.26 -28.61
C PRO A 39 -10.69 2.12 -28.76
N PRO A 40 -11.45 3.21 -28.99
CA PRO A 40 -10.99 4.53 -29.43
C PRO A 40 -10.56 5.50 -28.30
N MET A 41 -10.43 5.05 -27.05
CA MET A 41 -9.88 5.88 -25.98
C MET A 41 -8.44 6.30 -26.33
N GLN A 42 -8.11 7.58 -26.17
CA GLN A 42 -6.80 8.14 -26.57
C GLN A 42 -5.79 8.09 -25.42
N THR A 43 -5.50 6.89 -24.92
CA THR A 43 -4.55 6.69 -23.81
C THR A 43 -3.10 6.92 -24.23
N ASP A 44 -2.78 6.78 -25.52
CA ASP A 44 -1.49 7.23 -26.10
C ASP A 44 -1.16 8.66 -25.72
N ARG A 45 -2.13 9.56 -25.80
CA ARG A 45 -1.91 10.99 -25.52
C ARG A 45 -1.73 11.29 -24.04
N ILE A 46 -2.20 10.40 -23.17
CA ILE A 46 -2.04 10.52 -21.72
C ILE A 46 -0.67 9.95 -21.32
N GLN A 47 -0.36 8.72 -21.73
CA GLN A 47 0.82 7.99 -21.29
C GLN A 47 2.06 8.21 -22.18
N GLY A 48 1.90 8.78 -23.37
CA GLY A 48 3.00 9.00 -24.32
C GLY A 48 3.44 7.71 -25.04
N ILE A 49 2.54 6.74 -25.18
CA ILE A 49 2.81 5.43 -25.79
C ILE A 49 2.38 5.44 -27.26
N SER A 50 3.18 4.81 -28.12
CA SER A 50 2.87 4.61 -29.53
C SER A 50 3.09 3.14 -29.95
N PRO A 51 2.11 2.51 -30.63
CA PRO A 51 0.77 3.02 -30.98
C PRO A 51 -0.18 3.11 -29.77
N ASN A 52 -1.38 3.67 -29.97
CA ASN A 52 -2.43 3.76 -28.95
C ASN A 52 -2.70 2.43 -28.22
N PRO A 53 -2.55 2.39 -26.88
CA PRO A 53 -2.45 1.13 -26.20
C PRO A 53 -3.77 0.37 -26.02
N VAL A 54 -3.64 -0.95 -25.91
CA VAL A 54 -4.66 -1.84 -25.33
C VAL A 54 -4.03 -2.43 -24.07
N GLU A 55 -4.64 -2.18 -22.92
CA GLU A 55 -4.04 -2.45 -21.62
C GLU A 55 -5.09 -2.85 -20.58
N THR A 56 -4.68 -3.68 -19.62
CA THR A 56 -5.43 -3.83 -18.37
C THR A 56 -4.66 -3.19 -17.24
N ILE A 57 -5.40 -2.59 -16.33
CA ILE A 57 -4.86 -1.85 -15.19
C ILE A 57 -5.54 -2.41 -13.95
N SER A 58 -4.76 -2.86 -13.00
CA SER A 58 -5.27 -3.53 -11.81
C SER A 58 -4.48 -3.09 -10.58
N TRP A 59 -5.11 -3.01 -9.40
CA TRP A 59 -4.49 -2.34 -8.26
C TRP A 59 -4.40 -3.19 -7.00
N LEU A 60 -3.49 -2.78 -6.12
CA LEU A 60 -3.45 -3.15 -4.70
C LEU A 60 -3.47 -1.88 -3.84
N VAL A 61 -4.13 -1.96 -2.69
CA VAL A 61 -4.04 -0.95 -1.64
C VAL A 61 -3.31 -1.50 -0.42
N ASP A 62 -2.61 -0.61 0.26
CA ASP A 62 -1.85 -0.87 1.47
C ASP A 62 -2.41 -0.06 2.67
N GLN A 63 -1.62 0.09 3.72
CA GLN A 63 -1.99 0.85 4.93
C GLN A 63 -2.37 2.32 4.71
N GLN A 64 -2.01 2.93 3.58
CA GLN A 64 -2.05 4.38 3.37
C GLN A 64 -3.38 4.89 2.78
N ASP A 65 -3.76 6.12 3.13
CA ASP A 65 -4.87 6.80 2.46
C ASP A 65 -4.46 7.21 1.04
N TYR A 66 -5.39 7.05 0.10
CA TYR A 66 -5.21 7.51 -1.28
C TYR A 66 -3.87 7.06 -1.90
N PHE A 67 -3.50 5.80 -1.69
CA PHE A 67 -2.33 5.16 -2.27
C PHE A 67 -2.69 3.83 -2.92
N GLN A 68 -2.04 3.50 -4.03
CA GLN A 68 -2.15 2.19 -4.68
C GLN A 68 -0.85 1.74 -5.35
N LEU A 69 -0.62 0.42 -5.40
CA LEU A 69 0.24 -0.15 -6.43
C LEU A 69 -0.60 -0.42 -7.67
N GLU A 70 -0.13 0.02 -8.84
CA GLU A 70 -0.82 -0.12 -10.11
C GLU A 70 -0.06 -1.06 -11.04
N PHE A 71 -0.73 -2.10 -11.55
CA PHE A 71 -0.13 -3.12 -12.40
C PHE A 71 -0.75 -3.03 -13.79
N PHE A 72 0.02 -2.54 -14.75
CA PHE A 72 -0.32 -2.53 -16.16
C PHE A 72 0.09 -3.84 -16.83
N GLN A 73 -0.79 -4.35 -17.68
CA GLN A 73 -0.42 -5.33 -18.70
C GLN A 73 -0.82 -4.80 -20.06
N PHE A 74 0.19 -4.50 -20.88
CA PHE A 74 0.01 -3.97 -22.22
C PHE A 74 -0.04 -5.11 -23.25
N TYR A 75 -1.13 -5.15 -24.00
CA TYR A 75 -1.34 -6.07 -25.12
C TYR A 75 -0.92 -5.45 -26.45
N ARG A 76 -0.99 -4.12 -26.55
CA ARG A 76 -0.54 -3.32 -27.69
C ARG A 76 -0.06 -1.96 -27.18
N PRO A 77 1.12 -1.46 -27.61
CA PRO A 77 2.26 -2.32 -27.93
C PRO A 77 2.48 -3.31 -26.78
N ARG A 78 2.96 -4.52 -27.08
CA ARG A 78 3.33 -5.45 -26.02
C ARG A 78 4.59 -4.93 -25.34
N SER A 79 4.60 -4.93 -24.01
CA SER A 79 5.76 -4.55 -23.20
C SER A 79 7.01 -5.30 -23.65
N LYS A 80 8.09 -4.56 -23.94
CA LYS A 80 9.38 -5.17 -24.24
C LYS A 80 9.97 -5.72 -22.94
N PRO A 81 10.48 -6.96 -22.93
CA PRO A 81 11.19 -7.49 -21.78
C PRO A 81 12.43 -6.64 -21.47
N ARG A 82 12.71 -6.50 -20.18
CA ARG A 82 13.92 -5.85 -19.70
C ARG A 82 15.15 -6.72 -20.01
N PRO A 83 16.34 -6.14 -20.25
CA PRO A 83 17.55 -6.93 -20.42
C PRO A 83 17.81 -7.85 -19.22
N LEU A 84 18.29 -9.08 -19.47
CA LEU A 84 18.56 -10.08 -18.41
C LEU A 84 19.65 -9.65 -17.42
N ASP A 85 20.57 -8.80 -17.87
CA ASP A 85 21.67 -8.25 -17.09
C ASP A 85 21.38 -6.82 -16.59
N TRP A 86 20.10 -6.43 -16.57
CA TRP A 86 19.69 -5.14 -16.01
C TRP A 86 20.01 -5.08 -14.52
N ARG A 87 20.55 -3.94 -14.09
CA ARG A 87 20.99 -3.73 -12.70
C ARG A 87 20.31 -2.51 -12.08
N PRO A 88 20.19 -2.44 -10.75
CA PRO A 88 19.65 -1.27 -10.04
C PRO A 88 20.38 0.06 -10.27
N CYS A 89 21.57 0.04 -10.89
CA CYS A 89 22.27 1.26 -11.30
C CYS A 89 21.83 1.76 -12.68
N ASP A 90 21.22 0.93 -13.52
CA ASP A 90 20.79 1.33 -14.87
C ASP A 90 19.69 2.40 -14.80
N ILE A 91 19.65 3.31 -15.78
CA ILE A 91 18.83 4.53 -15.73
C ILE A 91 17.32 4.20 -15.75
N GLY A 92 16.61 4.50 -14.67
CA GLY A 92 15.23 4.06 -14.50
C GLY A 92 14.67 4.20 -13.09
N TYR A 93 13.38 3.88 -12.96
CA TYR A 93 12.77 3.54 -11.68
C TYR A 93 13.17 2.10 -11.35
N ASN A 94 13.80 1.87 -10.20
CA ASN A 94 14.62 0.67 -10.03
C ASN A 94 14.25 -0.22 -8.85
N MET A 95 13.73 0.37 -7.77
CA MET A 95 13.40 -0.38 -6.57
C MET A 95 12.24 0.27 -5.82
N VAL A 96 11.34 -0.58 -5.31
CA VAL A 96 10.27 -0.18 -4.41
C VAL A 96 10.58 -0.62 -2.98
N GLY A 97 10.36 0.28 -2.03
CA GLY A 97 10.55 0.03 -0.62
C GLY A 97 9.25 -0.22 0.11
N ILE A 98 9.20 -1.26 0.94
CA ILE A 98 8.02 -1.67 1.70
C ILE A 98 8.37 -1.80 3.19
N PHE A 99 7.65 -1.06 4.03
CA PHE A 99 7.70 -1.21 5.48
C PHE A 99 6.83 -2.39 5.92
N ALA A 100 7.40 -3.27 6.74
CA ALA A 100 6.78 -4.48 7.30
C ALA A 100 6.97 -4.55 8.82
N PRO A 101 6.00 -4.07 9.64
CA PRO A 101 6.09 -4.07 11.10
C PRO A 101 6.20 -5.46 11.73
N ASP A 102 5.56 -6.47 11.14
CA ASP A 102 5.70 -7.88 11.54
C ASP A 102 6.66 -8.57 10.57
N PHE A 103 7.94 -8.21 10.68
CA PHE A 103 8.97 -8.54 9.69
C PHE A 103 9.10 -10.05 9.48
N ASP A 104 9.11 -10.85 10.55
CA ASP A 104 9.25 -12.30 10.47
C ASP A 104 8.07 -12.97 9.75
N ARG A 105 6.85 -12.48 9.99
CA ARG A 105 5.66 -12.98 9.30
C ARG A 105 5.70 -12.68 7.81
N VAL A 106 6.08 -11.46 7.44
CA VAL A 106 6.15 -11.05 6.02
C VAL A 106 7.31 -11.79 5.33
N LEU A 107 8.44 -11.97 6.01
CA LEU A 107 9.55 -12.79 5.52
C LEU A 107 9.10 -14.23 5.22
N ALA A 108 8.34 -14.85 6.13
CA ALA A 108 7.78 -16.19 5.91
C ALA A 108 6.77 -16.24 4.75
N GLN A 109 6.01 -15.15 4.53
CA GLN A 109 5.10 -15.04 3.38
C GLN A 109 5.86 -14.93 2.06
N ILE A 110 6.90 -14.10 1.99
CA ILE A 110 7.78 -13.99 0.81
C ILE A 110 8.40 -15.37 0.52
N ALA A 111 8.97 -16.03 1.53
CA ALA A 111 9.55 -17.37 1.38
C ALA A 111 8.55 -18.40 0.81
N ALA A 112 7.26 -18.28 1.14
CA ALA A 112 6.23 -19.21 0.70
C ALA A 112 5.78 -18.99 -0.76
N VAL A 113 6.07 -17.83 -1.35
CA VAL A 113 5.64 -17.47 -2.72
C VAL A 113 6.79 -17.15 -3.67
N SER A 114 8.03 -17.19 -3.18
CA SER A 114 9.23 -17.04 -3.98
C SER A 114 9.81 -18.41 -4.33
N ASP A 115 10.20 -18.57 -5.60
CA ASP A 115 10.88 -19.78 -6.08
C ASP A 115 12.37 -19.80 -5.72
N GLN A 116 12.92 -18.64 -5.33
CA GLN A 116 14.31 -18.48 -4.95
C GLN A 116 14.48 -18.46 -3.42
N PRO A 117 15.58 -19.02 -2.89
CA PRO A 117 15.94 -18.85 -1.49
C PRO A 117 16.02 -17.37 -1.12
N LEU A 118 15.55 -17.03 0.08
CA LEU A 118 15.66 -15.66 0.56
C LEU A 118 17.13 -15.30 0.84
N PRO A 119 17.57 -14.10 0.44
CA PRO A 119 18.89 -13.60 0.82
C PRO A 119 18.97 -13.36 2.33
N ALA A 120 20.20 -13.13 2.81
CA ALA A 120 20.43 -12.84 4.20
C ALA A 120 19.76 -11.51 4.59
N THR A 121 19.13 -11.52 5.77
CA THR A 121 18.65 -10.31 6.43
C THR A 121 19.83 -9.54 7.01
N THR A 122 19.79 -8.21 6.97
CA THR A 122 20.80 -7.33 7.58
C THR A 122 20.18 -6.38 8.57
N GLY A 123 20.98 -5.88 9.53
CA GLY A 123 20.51 -4.97 10.58
C GLY A 123 20.06 -5.69 11.86
N ASP A 124 19.88 -4.91 12.91
CA ASP A 124 19.43 -5.40 14.23
C ASP A 124 17.90 -5.55 14.28
N ILE A 125 17.40 -6.38 15.20
CA ILE A 125 15.96 -6.52 15.44
C ILE A 125 15.34 -5.15 15.74
N GLY A 126 14.28 -4.81 15.01
CA GLY A 126 13.63 -3.50 15.03
C GLY A 126 14.10 -2.55 13.92
N ASP A 127 15.16 -2.90 13.19
CA ASP A 127 15.72 -2.15 12.05
C ASP A 127 16.27 -3.08 10.95
N ARG A 128 15.74 -4.31 10.86
CA ARG A 128 16.14 -5.29 9.85
C ARG A 128 15.70 -4.85 8.46
N ARG A 129 16.48 -5.30 7.46
CA ARG A 129 16.22 -5.06 6.04
C ARG A 129 16.54 -6.32 5.23
N ILE A 130 15.83 -6.50 4.11
CA ILE A 130 16.13 -7.53 3.11
C ILE A 130 15.75 -7.01 1.72
N CYS A 131 16.60 -7.26 0.72
CA CYS A 131 16.32 -6.95 -0.68
C CYS A 131 16.00 -8.25 -1.42
N VAL A 132 14.84 -8.31 -2.05
CA VAL A 132 14.38 -9.46 -2.84
C VAL A 132 14.01 -9.00 -4.25
N GLN A 133 13.88 -9.97 -5.15
CA GLN A 133 13.29 -9.75 -6.47
C GLN A 133 11.88 -10.34 -6.51
N ASP A 134 10.95 -9.60 -7.13
CA ASP A 134 9.62 -10.13 -7.44
C ASP A 134 9.67 -11.09 -8.65
N PRO A 135 8.57 -11.76 -9.04
CA PRO A 135 8.57 -12.73 -10.16
C PRO A 135 8.91 -12.15 -11.54
N GLU A 136 9.03 -10.83 -11.67
CA GLU A 136 9.45 -10.14 -12.89
C GLU A 136 10.81 -9.44 -12.72
N ASP A 137 11.59 -9.89 -11.72
CA ASP A 137 12.93 -9.44 -11.36
C ASP A 137 12.99 -7.98 -10.87
N ASN A 138 11.86 -7.33 -10.52
CA ASN A 138 11.93 -5.98 -9.95
C ASN A 138 12.44 -6.05 -8.51
N TRP A 139 13.24 -5.07 -8.12
CA TRP A 139 13.77 -5.03 -6.77
C TRP A 139 12.75 -4.49 -5.78
N VAL A 140 12.61 -5.24 -4.70
CA VAL A 140 11.79 -4.88 -3.55
C VAL A 140 12.66 -4.92 -2.31
N GLU A 141 12.77 -3.80 -1.62
CA GLU A 141 13.37 -3.79 -0.30
C GLU A 141 12.29 -3.80 0.76
N MET A 142 12.39 -4.74 1.70
CA MET A 142 11.54 -4.79 2.89
C MET A 142 12.31 -4.26 4.10
N MET A 143 11.71 -3.34 4.86
CA MET A 143 12.29 -2.74 6.07
C MET A 143 11.40 -2.99 7.29
N GLU A 144 12.00 -3.35 8.42
CA GLU A 144 11.30 -3.54 9.70
C GLU A 144 10.96 -2.21 10.37
N ARG A 145 11.82 -1.20 10.23
CA ARG A 145 11.58 0.14 10.74
C ARG A 145 10.98 1.01 9.65
N ASP A 146 9.87 1.69 9.94
CA ASP A 146 9.25 2.61 8.98
C ASP A 146 10.19 3.81 8.72
N PRO A 147 10.74 3.99 7.50
CA PRO A 147 11.65 5.10 7.22
C PRO A 147 10.97 6.47 7.35
N ILE A 148 9.65 6.57 7.17
CA ILE A 148 8.93 7.84 7.36
C ILE A 148 8.89 8.23 8.83
N ALA A 149 8.73 7.25 9.73
CA ALA A 149 8.68 7.52 11.17
C ALA A 149 10.03 7.99 11.75
N GLN A 150 11.11 7.88 10.98
CA GLN A 150 12.45 8.34 11.38
C GLN A 150 12.71 9.80 10.99
N ILE A 151 11.86 10.39 10.15
CA ILE A 151 12.00 11.77 9.70
C ILE A 151 11.21 12.69 10.64
N ASN A 152 11.89 13.69 11.19
CA ASN A 152 11.26 14.61 12.14
C ASN A 152 10.08 15.37 11.49
N GLY A 153 8.95 15.39 12.19
CA GLY A 153 7.72 16.05 11.73
C GLY A 153 6.97 15.33 10.61
N ALA A 154 7.43 14.16 10.15
CA ALA A 154 6.71 13.36 9.17
C ALA A 154 5.57 12.56 9.83
N ASP A 155 4.47 12.41 9.10
CA ASP A 155 3.31 11.60 9.50
C ASP A 155 3.24 10.38 8.58
N THR A 156 3.24 9.17 9.16
CA THR A 156 3.11 7.91 8.41
C THR A 156 1.73 7.77 7.75
N SER A 157 0.72 8.50 8.25
CA SER A 157 -0.64 8.56 7.72
C SER A 157 -1.26 7.16 7.50
N VAL A 158 -1.07 6.26 8.48
CA VAL A 158 -1.67 4.90 8.47
C VAL A 158 -3.17 4.99 8.73
N VAL A 159 -3.98 4.57 7.75
CA VAL A 159 -5.45 4.55 7.86
C VAL A 159 -6.06 3.15 7.82
N ARG A 160 -5.27 2.13 7.43
CA ARG A 160 -5.67 0.73 7.41
C ARG A 160 -4.70 -0.14 8.24
N PRO A 161 -4.61 0.05 9.57
CA PRO A 161 -3.64 -0.63 10.42
C PRO A 161 -3.79 -2.16 10.44
N GLU A 162 -4.91 -2.72 9.98
CA GLU A 162 -5.10 -4.16 9.80
C GLU A 162 -4.41 -4.76 8.55
N LEU A 163 -3.90 -3.91 7.66
CA LEU A 163 -3.05 -4.35 6.55
C LEU A 163 -1.61 -4.50 7.02
N GLN A 164 -0.87 -5.43 6.43
CA GLN A 164 0.41 -5.88 6.98
C GLN A 164 1.56 -4.92 6.70
N CYS A 165 1.55 -4.26 5.54
CA CYS A 165 2.67 -3.46 5.06
C CYS A 165 2.24 -2.11 4.50
N ALA A 166 3.20 -1.21 4.32
CA ALA A 166 3.03 0.05 3.61
C ALA A 166 4.19 0.28 2.63
N THR A 167 3.90 0.70 1.40
CA THR A 167 4.93 1.09 0.43
C THR A 167 5.45 2.48 0.78
N ARG A 168 6.76 2.62 0.98
CA ARG A 168 7.36 3.82 1.56
C ARG A 168 8.27 4.58 0.66
N PHE A 169 8.89 3.94 -0.32
CA PHE A 169 9.79 4.66 -1.20
C PHE A 169 9.89 4.09 -2.60
N MET A 170 10.36 4.94 -3.50
CA MET A 170 10.80 4.60 -4.85
C MET A 170 12.24 5.09 -5.01
N ARG A 171 13.13 4.20 -5.47
CA ARG A 171 14.52 4.55 -5.81
C ARG A 171 14.66 4.68 -7.32
N VAL A 172 15.31 5.75 -7.76
CA VAL A 172 15.43 6.14 -9.17
C VAL A 172 16.89 6.39 -9.50
N SER A 173 17.46 5.62 -10.44
CA SER A 173 18.79 5.93 -10.99
C SER A 173 18.66 6.96 -12.10
N VAL A 174 19.40 8.06 -11.97
CA VAL A 174 19.34 9.23 -12.86
C VAL A 174 20.71 9.55 -13.45
N PRO A 175 20.78 10.10 -14.69
CA PRO A 175 22.04 10.48 -15.31
C PRO A 175 22.68 11.72 -14.67
N ASP A 176 21.84 12.66 -14.24
CA ASP A 176 22.23 13.94 -13.63
C ASP A 176 21.33 14.20 -12.43
N LEU A 177 21.89 14.11 -11.21
CA LEU A 177 21.13 14.19 -9.97
C LEU A 177 20.42 15.54 -9.82
N LEU A 178 21.12 16.63 -10.14
CA LEU A 178 20.64 17.98 -9.86
C LEU A 178 19.45 18.34 -10.75
N LYS A 179 19.46 17.95 -12.03
CA LYS A 179 18.35 18.23 -12.94
C LYS A 179 17.05 17.56 -12.51
N THR A 180 17.09 16.24 -12.22
CA THR A 180 15.87 15.54 -11.79
C THR A 180 15.44 15.99 -10.40
N ARG A 181 16.38 16.27 -9.49
CA ARG A 181 16.06 16.88 -8.18
C ARG A 181 15.29 18.18 -8.36
N ASP A 182 15.78 19.09 -9.19
CA ASP A 182 15.15 20.39 -9.41
C ASP A 182 13.76 20.25 -10.02
N SER A 183 13.56 19.32 -10.94
CA SER A 183 12.22 19.00 -11.46
C SER A 183 11.29 18.45 -10.36
N PHE A 184 11.73 17.49 -9.56
CA PHE A 184 10.88 16.87 -8.54
C PHE A 184 10.56 17.84 -7.38
N VAL A 185 11.50 18.73 -7.02
CA VAL A 185 11.30 19.73 -5.97
C VAL A 185 10.49 20.92 -6.50
N ASN A 186 10.98 21.58 -7.55
CA ASN A 186 10.41 22.85 -8.01
C ASN A 186 9.12 22.64 -8.81
N ALA A 187 9.02 21.56 -9.59
CA ALA A 187 7.85 21.29 -10.42
C ALA A 187 6.82 20.43 -9.67
N MET A 188 7.24 19.30 -9.08
CA MET A 188 6.34 18.35 -8.40
C MET A 188 6.11 18.65 -6.92
N GLY A 189 6.85 19.60 -6.32
CA GLY A 189 6.60 20.03 -4.94
C GLY A 189 6.98 19.02 -3.87
N LEU A 190 7.96 18.15 -4.15
CA LEU A 190 8.60 17.31 -3.14
C LEU A 190 9.61 18.13 -2.32
N SER A 191 9.83 17.70 -1.07
CA SER A 191 10.72 18.38 -0.13
C SER A 191 12.02 17.59 0.02
N VAL A 192 13.17 18.26 0.03
CA VAL A 192 14.46 17.61 0.32
C VAL A 192 14.51 17.21 1.79
N VAL A 193 15.04 16.03 2.08
CA VAL A 193 15.31 15.54 3.44
C VAL A 193 16.81 15.64 3.70
N GLU A 194 17.23 16.54 4.60
CA GLU A 194 18.64 16.78 4.90
C GLU A 194 19.15 15.94 6.09
N ASP A 195 18.32 15.71 7.09
CA ASP A 195 18.72 15.10 8.37
C ASP A 195 18.51 13.58 8.45
N PHE A 196 18.24 12.93 7.32
CA PHE A 196 18.00 11.48 7.27
C PHE A 196 18.49 10.89 5.95
N GLN A 197 19.27 9.82 6.07
CA GLN A 197 19.76 9.03 4.94
C GLN A 197 19.03 7.70 4.91
N LEU A 198 18.36 7.41 3.79
CA LEU A 198 17.64 6.14 3.62
C LEU A 198 18.61 4.97 3.40
N HIS A 199 19.62 5.17 2.55
CA HIS A 199 20.63 4.15 2.24
C HIS A 199 22.04 4.66 2.48
N SER A 200 22.84 3.91 3.27
CA SER A 200 24.28 4.08 3.34
C SER A 200 24.98 3.36 2.17
N PRO A 201 26.25 3.67 1.87
CA PRO A 201 26.99 2.99 0.80
C PRO A 201 27.07 1.46 0.95
N GLU A 202 27.06 0.95 2.19
CA GLU A 202 27.10 -0.49 2.46
C GLU A 202 25.81 -1.21 2.01
N HIS A 203 24.68 -0.50 1.98
CA HIS A 203 23.42 -1.07 1.52
C HIS A 203 23.43 -1.40 0.02
N GLU A 204 24.28 -0.76 -0.78
CA GLU A 204 24.40 -1.04 -2.22
C GLU A 204 24.75 -2.50 -2.52
N ALA A 205 25.49 -3.14 -1.62
CA ALA A 205 25.83 -4.56 -1.72
C ALA A 205 24.59 -5.48 -1.66
N LEU A 206 23.50 -5.05 -1.01
CA LEU A 206 22.26 -5.85 -0.87
C LEU A 206 21.57 -6.11 -2.21
N TRP A 207 21.82 -5.27 -3.21
CA TRP A 207 21.29 -5.40 -4.56
C TRP A 207 22.40 -5.51 -5.63
N GLY A 208 23.57 -6.01 -5.22
CA GLY A 208 24.64 -6.41 -6.13
C GLY A 208 25.55 -5.28 -6.62
N LEU A 209 25.57 -4.13 -5.92
CA LEU A 209 26.40 -2.96 -6.26
C LEU A 209 27.40 -2.65 -5.14
N ALA A 210 28.07 -3.67 -4.61
CA ALA A 210 29.10 -3.46 -3.58
C ALA A 210 30.16 -2.44 -4.04
N ASP A 211 30.62 -1.61 -3.10
CA ASP A 211 31.59 -0.53 -3.36
C ASP A 211 31.12 0.53 -4.38
N ALA A 212 29.80 0.69 -4.56
CA ALA A 212 29.28 1.71 -5.45
C ALA A 212 29.65 3.11 -4.96
N ASN A 213 30.29 3.86 -5.85
CA ASN A 213 30.39 5.31 -5.77
C ASN A 213 29.16 5.93 -6.43
N ALA A 214 28.38 6.67 -5.65
CA ALA A 214 27.16 7.35 -6.10
C ALA A 214 26.91 8.62 -5.30
N LYS A 215 26.16 9.55 -5.89
CA LYS A 215 25.54 10.68 -5.19
C LYS A 215 24.05 10.42 -5.08
N SER A 216 23.46 10.73 -3.94
CA SER A 216 22.01 10.60 -3.75
C SER A 216 21.40 11.84 -3.11
N VAL A 217 20.10 12.02 -3.35
CA VAL A 217 19.26 12.96 -2.60
C VAL A 217 17.96 12.26 -2.25
N LEU A 218 17.55 12.38 -1.00
CA LEU A 218 16.28 11.88 -0.53
C LEU A 218 15.24 12.99 -0.60
N LEU A 219 14.18 12.74 -1.36
CA LEU A 219 13.02 13.60 -1.47
C LEU A 219 11.85 12.98 -0.72
N ARG A 220 10.98 13.83 -0.19
CA ARG A 220 9.84 13.43 0.62
C ARG A 220 8.57 14.10 0.09
N SER A 221 7.57 13.26 -0.13
CA SER A 221 6.16 13.65 -0.24
C SER A 221 5.52 13.59 1.16
N ARG A 222 4.20 13.65 1.31
CA ARG A 222 3.55 13.52 2.63
C ARG A 222 4.07 12.33 3.46
N ASN A 223 3.91 11.10 2.97
CA ASN A 223 4.24 9.86 3.68
C ASN A 223 4.94 8.83 2.77
N PHE A 224 5.63 9.32 1.74
CA PHE A 224 6.37 8.52 0.76
C PHE A 224 7.70 9.22 0.43
N LEU A 225 8.73 8.45 0.13
CA LEU A 225 10.07 8.93 -0.22
C LEU A 225 10.42 8.64 -1.68
N VAL A 226 11.16 9.53 -2.30
CA VAL A 226 11.77 9.30 -3.60
C VAL A 226 13.27 9.52 -3.44
N GLU A 227 14.05 8.47 -3.62
CA GLU A 227 15.49 8.57 -3.57
C GLU A 227 16.04 8.61 -5.00
N LEU A 228 16.65 9.74 -5.36
CA LEU A 228 17.31 9.90 -6.65
C LEU A 228 18.79 9.59 -6.47
N VAL A 229 19.36 8.82 -7.38
CA VAL A 229 20.75 8.35 -7.29
C VAL A 229 21.47 8.49 -8.62
N GLU A 230 22.59 9.20 -8.63
CA GLU A 230 23.51 9.28 -9.76
C GLU A 230 24.72 8.39 -9.45
N TYR A 231 24.75 7.22 -10.08
CA TYR A 231 25.88 6.29 -9.95
C TYR A 231 27.05 6.75 -10.82
N GLN A 232 28.24 6.79 -10.20
CA GLN A 232 29.50 7.14 -10.85
C GLN A 232 30.40 5.91 -11.08
N SER A 233 29.91 4.76 -10.64
CA SER A 233 30.55 3.44 -10.74
C SER A 233 29.58 2.46 -11.37
N HIS A 234 30.05 1.24 -11.67
CA HIS A 234 29.26 0.15 -12.23
C HIS A 234 28.68 0.41 -13.63
N ASP A 235 29.09 1.49 -14.32
CA ASP A 235 28.71 1.84 -15.68
C ASP A 235 27.19 1.73 -15.94
N PRO A 236 26.38 2.67 -15.39
CA PRO A 236 24.93 2.70 -15.57
C PRO A 236 24.52 2.65 -17.04
N ARG A 237 23.66 1.69 -17.41
CA ARG A 237 23.13 1.61 -18.77
C ARG A 237 22.08 2.71 -18.99
N PRO A 238 22.19 3.51 -20.08
CA PRO A 238 21.13 4.44 -20.45
C PRO A 238 19.88 3.68 -20.92
N ARG A 239 18.71 4.33 -20.88
CA ARG A 239 17.51 3.78 -21.51
C ARG A 239 17.74 3.61 -23.02
N ALA A 240 17.14 2.58 -23.59
CA ALA A 240 17.17 2.36 -25.04
C ALA A 240 16.56 3.57 -25.77
N ALA A 241 17.06 3.87 -26.97
CA ALA A 241 16.58 5.01 -27.77
C ALA A 241 15.08 4.87 -28.15
N ASP A 242 14.58 3.64 -28.20
CA ASP A 242 13.19 3.28 -28.49
C ASP A 242 12.41 2.84 -27.24
N TYR A 243 12.91 3.21 -26.04
CA TYR A 243 12.23 2.98 -24.76
C TYR A 243 10.84 3.62 -24.76
N GLN A 244 9.86 2.87 -24.26
CA GLN A 244 8.54 3.41 -23.93
C GLN A 244 8.21 3.09 -22.48
N ILE A 245 7.35 3.92 -21.87
CA ILE A 245 6.93 3.73 -20.48
C ILE A 245 6.22 2.38 -20.24
N CYS A 246 5.68 1.76 -21.30
CA CYS A 246 5.11 0.41 -21.25
C CYS A 246 6.13 -0.72 -21.29
N ASP A 247 7.43 -0.45 -21.42
CA ASP A 247 8.46 -1.51 -21.35
C ASP A 247 8.56 -2.07 -19.93
N GLN A 248 8.95 -3.35 -19.80
CA GLN A 248 8.88 -4.08 -18.55
C GLN A 248 9.68 -3.39 -17.42
N GLY A 249 9.05 -3.22 -16.26
CA GLY A 249 9.71 -2.74 -15.04
C GLY A 249 8.81 -1.86 -14.17
N LEU A 250 9.43 -1.16 -13.22
CA LEU A 250 8.78 -0.06 -12.51
C LEU A 250 8.60 1.11 -13.48
N MET A 251 7.35 1.53 -13.64
CA MET A 251 6.93 2.44 -14.70
C MET A 251 7.15 3.91 -14.30
N ASN A 252 6.52 4.32 -13.20
CA ASN A 252 6.58 5.67 -12.65
C ASN A 252 5.94 5.74 -11.25
N ILE A 253 5.94 6.96 -10.69
CA ILE A 253 5.12 7.35 -9.54
C ILE A 253 4.03 8.33 -9.99
N ALA A 254 2.93 8.43 -9.22
CA ALA A 254 1.91 9.46 -9.42
C ALA A 254 1.77 10.40 -8.22
N ILE A 255 1.68 11.70 -8.49
CA ILE A 255 1.28 12.72 -7.50
C ILE A 255 -0.23 12.89 -7.50
N GLY A 256 -0.82 12.67 -6.33
CA GLY A 256 -2.26 12.68 -6.08
C GLY A 256 -2.78 14.03 -5.58
N TYR A 257 -3.81 14.55 -6.26
CA TYR A 257 -4.52 15.76 -5.89
C TYR A 257 -5.91 15.43 -5.35
N ARG A 258 -6.46 16.29 -4.49
CA ARG A 258 -7.76 16.07 -3.83
C ARG A 258 -8.92 16.75 -4.53
N ASP A 259 -8.63 17.67 -5.44
CA ASP A 259 -9.61 18.42 -6.22
C ASP A 259 -9.00 18.87 -7.57
N SER A 260 -9.86 19.34 -8.47
CA SER A 260 -9.45 19.78 -9.80
C SER A 260 -8.62 21.06 -9.81
N ASP A 261 -8.81 21.95 -8.83
CA ASP A 261 -8.15 23.26 -8.81
C ASP A 261 -6.69 23.10 -8.40
N SER A 262 -6.42 22.32 -7.35
CA SER A 262 -5.08 21.91 -6.94
C SER A 262 -4.35 21.16 -8.04
N PHE A 263 -5.03 20.25 -8.75
CA PHE A 263 -4.48 19.59 -9.95
C PHE A 263 -4.06 20.63 -11.01
N ASN A 264 -4.95 21.55 -11.37
CA ASN A 264 -4.70 22.51 -12.46
C ASN A 264 -3.57 23.49 -12.11
N MET A 265 -3.53 23.96 -10.85
CA MET A 265 -2.43 24.81 -10.36
C MET A 265 -1.10 24.05 -10.40
N ALA A 266 -1.08 22.79 -9.94
CA ALA A 266 0.12 21.98 -9.97
C ALA A 266 0.57 21.65 -11.40
N PHE A 267 -0.37 21.40 -12.32
CA PHE A 267 -0.06 21.13 -13.73
C PHE A 267 0.60 22.35 -14.38
N LYS A 268 0.03 23.55 -14.15
CA LYS A 268 0.65 24.79 -14.61
C LYS A 268 2.04 25.00 -14.00
N LYS A 269 2.17 24.80 -12.68
CA LYS A 269 3.46 24.88 -11.99
C LYS A 269 4.49 23.90 -12.58
N ALA A 270 4.07 22.69 -12.93
CA ALA A 270 4.93 21.70 -13.55
C ALA A 270 5.51 22.20 -14.88
N GLN A 271 4.65 22.73 -15.75
CA GLN A 271 5.06 23.29 -17.04
C GLN A 271 5.97 24.51 -16.88
N ASP A 272 5.62 25.43 -15.96
CA ASP A 272 6.40 26.63 -15.68
C ASP A 272 7.80 26.29 -15.12
N ASN A 273 8.00 25.08 -14.59
CA ASN A 273 9.27 24.55 -14.08
C ASN A 273 9.89 23.46 -14.98
N GLY A 274 9.57 23.47 -16.28
CA GLY A 274 10.29 22.69 -17.29
C GLY A 274 9.87 21.23 -17.46
N MET A 275 8.79 20.80 -16.80
CA MET A 275 8.22 19.48 -17.08
C MET A 275 7.45 19.50 -18.41
N ILE A 276 7.61 18.45 -19.21
CA ILE A 276 7.03 18.32 -20.55
C ILE A 276 5.81 17.40 -20.48
N PRO A 277 4.57 17.91 -20.61
CA PRO A 277 3.37 17.07 -20.62
C PRO A 277 3.26 16.29 -21.94
N ASN A 278 2.71 15.07 -21.86
CA ASN A 278 2.38 14.27 -23.06
C ASN A 278 1.22 14.90 -23.87
N GLY A 279 0.36 15.68 -23.21
CA GLY A 279 -0.76 16.36 -23.83
C GLY A 279 -1.53 17.27 -22.86
N ASN A 280 -2.77 17.60 -23.23
CA ASN A 280 -3.66 18.36 -22.36
C ASN A 280 -4.34 17.43 -21.34
N PRO A 281 -4.49 17.82 -20.07
CA PRO A 281 -5.13 16.99 -19.06
C PRO A 281 -6.48 16.45 -19.50
N VAL A 282 -6.68 15.16 -19.31
CA VAL A 282 -7.91 14.45 -19.67
C VAL A 282 -8.75 14.24 -18.43
N ASP A 283 -10.04 14.54 -18.52
CA ASP A 283 -11.02 14.22 -17.48
C ASP A 283 -11.96 13.12 -17.98
N THR A 284 -11.88 11.95 -17.37
CA THR A 284 -12.67 10.77 -17.75
C THR A 284 -13.98 10.67 -16.96
N GLY A 285 -14.26 11.62 -16.07
CA GLY A 285 -15.34 11.51 -15.08
C GLY A 285 -15.00 10.64 -13.87
N LEU A 286 -14.11 9.65 -14.00
CA LEU A 286 -13.55 8.88 -12.88
C LEU A 286 -12.38 9.64 -12.24
N PHE A 287 -11.48 10.11 -13.08
CA PHE A 287 -10.27 10.82 -12.69
C PHE A 287 -9.95 11.93 -13.70
N ARG A 288 -9.12 12.88 -13.25
CA ARG A 288 -8.41 13.82 -14.10
C ARG A 288 -6.93 13.46 -14.06
N VAL A 289 -6.32 13.28 -15.23
CA VAL A 289 -4.97 12.70 -15.35
C VAL A 289 -4.15 13.34 -16.45
N MET A 290 -2.83 13.42 -16.23
CA MET A 290 -1.83 13.65 -17.26
C MET A 290 -0.46 13.17 -16.80
N TYR A 291 0.37 12.69 -17.72
CA TYR A 291 1.77 12.40 -17.45
C TYR A 291 2.62 13.59 -17.90
N VAL A 292 3.59 13.92 -17.05
CA VAL A 292 4.59 14.96 -17.31
C VAL A 292 5.97 14.35 -17.15
N ASN A 293 6.92 14.74 -18.00
CA ASN A 293 8.25 14.19 -18.01
C ASN A 293 9.26 15.26 -17.62
N ASP A 294 10.24 14.91 -16.79
CA ASP A 294 11.36 15.80 -16.53
C ASP A 294 12.25 15.95 -17.79
N PRO A 295 13.21 16.89 -17.81
CA PRO A 295 14.12 17.07 -18.95
C PRO A 295 14.99 15.86 -19.28
N GLN A 296 15.07 14.86 -18.41
CA GLN A 296 15.80 13.61 -18.61
C GLN A 296 14.87 12.44 -19.00
N GLY A 297 13.58 12.70 -19.20
CA GLY A 297 12.58 11.72 -19.61
C GLY A 297 12.01 10.87 -18.49
N PHE A 298 12.17 11.23 -17.21
CA PHE A 298 11.49 10.58 -16.09
C PHE A 298 10.06 11.05 -16.01
N SER A 299 9.13 10.12 -16.27
CA SER A 299 7.71 10.39 -16.23
C SER A 299 7.18 10.41 -14.81
N VAL A 300 6.31 11.36 -14.49
CA VAL A 300 5.53 11.44 -13.26
C VAL A 300 4.06 11.62 -13.67
N GLU A 301 3.20 10.76 -13.15
CA GLU A 301 1.77 10.92 -13.37
C GLU A 301 1.21 11.97 -12.40
N MET A 302 0.29 12.80 -12.90
CA MET A 302 -0.52 13.69 -12.09
C MET A 302 -1.93 13.14 -12.09
N LEU A 303 -2.50 12.93 -10.90
CA LEU A 303 -3.78 12.24 -10.76
C LEU A 303 -4.70 12.91 -9.75
N TYR A 304 -5.92 13.22 -10.18
CA TYR A 304 -7.04 13.50 -9.29
C TYR A 304 -8.12 12.45 -9.49
N ALA A 305 -8.22 11.47 -8.59
CA ALA A 305 -9.30 10.49 -8.58
C ALA A 305 -10.42 10.92 -7.62
N ARG A 306 -11.66 10.88 -8.10
CA ARG A 306 -12.81 11.35 -7.35
C ARG A 306 -13.15 10.37 -6.22
N LYS A 307 -13.16 10.85 -4.98
CA LYS A 307 -13.40 10.05 -3.77
C LYS A 307 -14.64 9.14 -3.82
N PRO A 308 -15.80 9.58 -4.34
CA PRO A 308 -16.98 8.69 -4.47
C PRO A 308 -16.76 7.47 -5.38
N LEU A 309 -15.74 7.50 -6.24
CA LEU A 309 -15.46 6.50 -7.27
C LEU A 309 -14.19 5.68 -6.97
N TRP A 310 -13.59 5.85 -5.79
CA TRP A 310 -12.35 5.15 -5.38
C TRP A 310 -12.43 3.62 -5.43
N SER A 311 -13.61 3.03 -5.24
CA SER A 311 -13.77 1.57 -5.37
C SER A 311 -13.67 1.07 -6.81
N ILE A 312 -13.87 1.95 -7.79
CA ILE A 312 -13.76 1.66 -9.22
C ILE A 312 -12.35 2.03 -9.72
N SER A 313 -11.77 3.10 -9.18
CA SER A 313 -10.46 3.63 -9.58
C SER A 313 -9.27 3.13 -8.76
N GLY A 314 -9.41 2.00 -8.05
CA GLY A 314 -8.29 1.32 -7.39
C GLY A 314 -7.92 1.77 -5.96
N PHE A 315 -8.48 2.87 -5.43
CA PHE A 315 -8.08 3.42 -4.13
C PHE A 315 -8.79 2.84 -2.91
N ASN A 316 -9.79 1.98 -3.11
CA ASN A 316 -10.44 1.21 -2.04
C ASN A 316 -10.30 -0.30 -2.29
N PRO A 317 -10.28 -1.11 -1.21
CA PRO A 317 -10.38 -2.57 -1.33
C PRO A 317 -11.52 -3.01 -2.25
N GLY A 318 -11.19 -3.85 -3.24
CA GLY A 318 -12.18 -4.43 -4.17
C GLY A 318 -12.93 -5.62 -3.56
N GLN A 319 -12.38 -6.23 -2.52
CA GLN A 319 -13.07 -7.27 -1.74
C GLN A 319 -14.00 -6.65 -0.68
N PRO A 320 -15.02 -7.40 -0.22
CA PRO A 320 -15.84 -7.00 0.92
C PRO A 320 -14.99 -6.58 2.12
N TYR A 321 -15.06 -5.29 2.43
CA TYR A 321 -14.31 -4.64 3.49
C TYR A 321 -15.28 -3.86 4.37
N VAL A 322 -15.35 -4.22 5.64
CA VAL A 322 -16.24 -3.62 6.63
C VAL A 322 -15.39 -2.92 7.66
N GLU A 323 -15.70 -1.65 7.89
CA GLU A 323 -15.02 -0.83 8.88
C GLU A 323 -16.06 -0.04 9.65
N ASN A 324 -15.94 -0.07 10.97
CA ASN A 324 -16.64 0.83 11.87
C ASN A 324 -15.68 1.36 12.93
N GLU A 325 -15.82 2.65 13.22
CA GLU A 325 -15.05 3.31 14.27
C GLU A 325 -15.99 4.07 15.21
N ILE A 326 -15.62 4.13 16.47
CA ILE A 326 -16.31 4.94 17.47
C ILE A 326 -15.32 5.45 18.52
N VAL A 327 -15.57 6.64 19.06
CA VAL A 327 -14.84 7.17 20.23
C VAL A 327 -15.71 7.00 21.47
N ILE A 328 -15.12 6.45 22.53
CA ILE A 328 -15.75 6.10 23.80
C ILE A 328 -15.06 6.88 24.92
N ARG A 329 -15.82 7.56 25.77
CA ARG A 329 -15.34 8.27 26.96
C ARG A 329 -15.09 7.28 28.09
N ALA A 330 -14.08 6.44 27.91
CA ALA A 330 -13.56 5.49 28.89
C ALA A 330 -12.05 5.35 28.66
N SER A 331 -11.32 4.85 29.67
CA SER A 331 -9.88 4.55 29.54
C SER A 331 -9.64 3.42 28.54
N VAL A 332 -8.44 3.39 27.96
CA VAL A 332 -8.00 2.32 27.05
C VAL A 332 -8.10 0.97 27.74
N GLU A 333 -7.58 0.86 28.96
CA GLU A 333 -7.63 -0.36 29.78
C GLU A 333 -9.07 -0.88 29.97
N ARG A 334 -10.00 -0.01 30.40
CA ARG A 334 -11.40 -0.42 30.63
C ARG A 334 -12.06 -0.85 29.33
N THR A 335 -11.86 -0.09 28.26
CA THR A 335 -12.40 -0.42 26.94
C THR A 335 -11.82 -1.73 26.43
N TRP A 336 -10.51 -1.93 26.55
CA TRP A 336 -9.81 -3.14 26.16
C TRP A 336 -10.38 -4.36 26.88
N ASN A 337 -10.48 -4.30 28.20
CA ASN A 337 -11.00 -5.38 29.03
C ASN A 337 -12.42 -5.81 28.63
N GLU A 338 -13.30 -4.86 28.29
CA GLU A 338 -14.66 -5.17 27.82
C GLU A 338 -14.68 -5.78 26.40
N VAL A 339 -13.85 -5.27 25.49
CA VAL A 339 -13.77 -5.79 24.11
C VAL A 339 -13.21 -7.22 24.10
N VAL A 340 -12.20 -7.51 24.94
CA VAL A 340 -11.58 -8.84 25.00
C VAL A 340 -12.32 -9.84 25.88
N ASN A 341 -13.38 -9.43 26.58
CA ASN A 341 -14.23 -10.33 27.36
C ASN A 341 -15.09 -11.21 26.45
N HIS A 342 -14.50 -12.30 25.95
CA HIS A 342 -15.13 -13.18 24.97
C HIS A 342 -16.43 -13.83 25.46
N SER A 343 -16.52 -14.18 26.74
CA SER A 343 -17.77 -14.67 27.36
C SER A 343 -18.81 -13.56 27.53
N GLY A 344 -18.36 -12.32 27.74
CA GLY A 344 -19.20 -11.14 27.94
C GLY A 344 -19.71 -10.49 26.65
N LEU A 345 -19.28 -10.93 25.47
CA LEU A 345 -19.66 -10.34 24.17
C LEU A 345 -21.17 -10.14 23.97
N GLY A 346 -22.02 -10.93 24.63
CA GLY A 346 -23.48 -10.78 24.57
C GLY A 346 -24.01 -9.49 25.23
N SER A 347 -23.22 -8.81 26.06
CA SER A 347 -23.60 -7.54 26.67
C SER A 347 -23.75 -6.43 25.61
N TRP A 348 -22.92 -6.43 24.57
CA TRP A 348 -22.88 -5.37 23.55
C TRP A 348 -23.00 -5.83 22.09
N THR A 349 -22.89 -7.13 21.80
CA THR A 349 -23.13 -7.71 20.47
C THR A 349 -24.42 -8.55 20.43
N PRO A 350 -24.97 -8.87 19.25
CA PRO A 350 -26.07 -9.84 19.13
C PRO A 350 -25.62 -11.30 19.29
N PHE A 351 -24.35 -11.54 19.63
CA PHE A 351 -23.76 -12.86 19.77
C PHE A 351 -23.50 -13.20 21.24
N GLN A 352 -23.85 -14.42 21.63
CA GLN A 352 -23.39 -15.01 22.90
C GLN A 352 -22.07 -15.74 22.67
N GLY A 353 -21.03 -15.34 23.38
CA GLY A 353 -19.71 -15.93 23.27
C GLY A 353 -19.46 -17.03 24.30
N LYS A 354 -18.81 -18.11 23.87
CA LYS A 354 -18.31 -19.18 24.73
C LYS A 354 -16.91 -19.59 24.30
N VAL A 355 -15.94 -19.54 25.21
CA VAL A 355 -14.60 -20.06 24.95
C VAL A 355 -14.67 -21.59 24.90
N LEU A 356 -14.26 -22.17 23.77
CA LEU A 356 -14.18 -23.62 23.58
C LEU A 356 -12.79 -24.16 23.92
N ARG A 357 -11.75 -23.38 23.61
CA ARG A 357 -10.36 -23.71 23.92
C ARG A 357 -9.60 -22.43 24.27
N PRO A 358 -8.89 -22.36 25.40
CA PRO A 358 -8.06 -21.21 25.72
C PRO A 358 -6.87 -21.07 24.76
N GLY A 359 -6.34 -19.84 24.67
CA GLY A 359 -5.08 -19.55 24.00
C GLY A 359 -3.86 -20.13 24.72
N THR A 360 -2.70 -20.10 24.06
CA THR A 360 -1.47 -20.71 24.58
C THR A 360 -0.83 -19.90 25.70
N ALA A 361 -0.66 -18.60 25.51
CA ALA A 361 -0.03 -17.71 26.50
C ALA A 361 -1.03 -17.06 27.46
N SER A 362 -2.25 -16.80 26.98
CA SER A 362 -3.35 -16.28 27.79
C SER A 362 -4.67 -16.89 27.32
N SER A 363 -5.64 -17.03 28.22
CA SER A 363 -6.92 -17.71 27.91
C SER A 363 -7.62 -17.09 26.69
N ASN A 364 -7.56 -15.77 26.53
CA ASN A 364 -8.18 -15.05 25.41
C ASN A 364 -7.20 -14.74 24.26
N GLY A 365 -5.91 -15.03 24.44
CA GLY A 365 -4.85 -14.69 23.49
C GLY A 365 -4.76 -15.62 22.28
N PRO A 366 -3.64 -15.56 21.54
CA PRO A 366 -3.45 -16.33 20.32
C PRO A 366 -3.68 -17.83 20.52
N GLY A 367 -4.35 -18.44 19.55
CA GLY A 367 -4.78 -19.82 19.59
C GLY A 367 -6.09 -20.04 20.37
N CYS A 368 -6.66 -19.05 21.05
CA CYS A 368 -7.98 -19.18 21.67
C CYS A 368 -9.04 -19.48 20.60
N ILE A 369 -9.89 -20.49 20.84
CA ILE A 369 -11.05 -20.79 20.01
C ILE A 369 -12.31 -20.45 20.78
N ARG A 370 -13.14 -19.59 20.20
CA ARG A 370 -14.45 -19.21 20.74
C ARG A 370 -15.56 -19.58 19.79
N GLU A 371 -16.72 -19.83 20.37
CA GLU A 371 -17.98 -20.01 19.68
C GLU A 371 -18.84 -18.78 19.90
N LEU A 372 -19.44 -18.27 18.81
CA LEU A 372 -20.43 -17.21 18.86
C LEU A 372 -21.78 -17.77 18.39
N ARG A 373 -22.82 -17.59 19.20
CA ARG A 373 -24.20 -18.00 18.90
C ARG A 373 -25.10 -16.79 18.76
N SER A 374 -25.93 -16.78 17.73
CA SER A 374 -27.07 -15.87 17.60
C SER A 374 -28.23 -16.64 16.96
N THR A 375 -29.43 -16.05 16.88
CA THR A 375 -30.63 -16.72 16.38
C THR A 375 -30.38 -17.36 14.99
N GLY A 376 -30.36 -18.70 14.95
CA GLY A 376 -30.12 -19.48 13.72
C GLY A 376 -28.66 -19.52 13.22
N ILE A 377 -27.70 -18.95 13.96
CA ILE A 377 -26.30 -18.86 13.55
C ILE A 377 -25.39 -19.38 14.68
N ARG A 378 -24.46 -20.27 14.30
CA ARG A 378 -23.39 -20.76 15.19
C ARG A 378 -22.07 -20.70 14.43
N ILE A 379 -21.16 -19.83 14.88
CA ILE A 379 -19.84 -19.67 14.26
C ILE A 379 -18.73 -19.99 15.24
N THR A 380 -17.60 -20.44 14.73
CA THR A 380 -16.37 -20.62 15.51
C THR A 380 -15.26 -19.74 14.97
N GLU A 381 -14.55 -19.09 15.88
CA GLU A 381 -13.47 -18.16 15.58
C GLU A 381 -12.21 -18.54 16.35
N GLU A 382 -11.06 -18.24 15.77
CA GLU A 382 -9.74 -18.44 16.37
C GLU A 382 -9.03 -17.10 16.48
N ILE A 383 -8.50 -16.76 17.65
CA ILE A 383 -7.67 -15.58 17.88
C ILE A 383 -6.28 -15.85 17.30
N ILE A 384 -5.79 -14.96 16.44
CA ILE A 384 -4.55 -15.16 15.65
C ILE A 384 -3.49 -14.08 15.87
N SER A 385 -3.85 -12.96 16.50
CA SER A 385 -2.93 -11.85 16.81
C SER A 385 -3.35 -11.23 18.13
N TRP A 386 -2.37 -10.76 18.90
CA TRP A 386 -2.60 -10.12 20.19
C TRP A 386 -1.49 -9.14 20.52
N ASP A 387 -1.85 -7.87 20.69
CA ASP A 387 -1.05 -6.80 21.23
C ASP A 387 -1.86 -6.16 22.37
N GLN A 388 -1.35 -6.31 23.59
CA GLN A 388 -2.07 -5.96 24.80
C GLN A 388 -2.46 -4.47 24.78
N GLU A 389 -3.73 -4.19 25.09
CA GLU A 389 -4.31 -2.83 25.13
C GLU A 389 -4.30 -2.06 23.80
N LYS A 390 -3.99 -2.74 22.69
CA LYS A 390 -3.84 -2.09 21.38
C LYS A 390 -4.60 -2.81 20.28
N HIS A 391 -4.43 -4.13 20.14
CA HIS A 391 -4.97 -4.86 18.99
C HIS A 391 -5.17 -6.33 19.27
N TYR A 392 -6.26 -6.91 18.77
CA TYR A 392 -6.28 -8.35 18.52
C TYR A 392 -6.99 -8.66 17.21
N ALA A 393 -6.63 -9.80 16.62
CA ALA A 393 -7.23 -10.30 15.39
C ALA A 393 -7.78 -11.71 15.56
N TYR A 394 -8.83 -12.01 14.81
CA TYR A 394 -9.47 -13.32 14.80
C TYR A 394 -9.82 -13.75 13.37
N LYS A 395 -9.83 -15.06 13.13
CA LYS A 395 -10.28 -15.66 11.87
C LYS A 395 -11.48 -16.58 12.10
N LEU A 396 -12.40 -16.59 11.15
CA LEU A 396 -13.50 -17.55 11.15
C LEU A 396 -12.99 -18.94 10.78
N ARG A 397 -13.33 -19.98 11.55
CA ARG A 397 -13.06 -21.37 11.20
C ARG A 397 -14.27 -22.03 10.52
N THR A 398 -15.45 -21.92 11.12
CA THR A 398 -16.68 -22.55 10.61
C THR A 398 -17.93 -21.71 10.89
N GLY A 399 -19.03 -22.03 10.19
CA GLY A 399 -20.38 -21.57 10.54
C GLY A 399 -20.94 -20.40 9.74
N ALA A 400 -20.14 -19.76 8.87
CA ALA A 400 -20.62 -18.73 7.94
C ALA A 400 -20.14 -19.00 6.51
N PRO A 401 -20.88 -18.53 5.48
CA PRO A 401 -20.57 -18.78 4.07
C PRO A 401 -19.42 -17.90 3.55
N PHE A 402 -18.38 -17.71 4.36
CA PHE A 402 -17.21 -16.89 4.04
C PHE A 402 -15.96 -17.76 3.86
N ARG A 403 -15.00 -17.23 3.09
CA ARG A 403 -13.62 -17.71 3.02
C ARG A 403 -12.70 -16.59 3.49
N SER A 404 -11.56 -16.96 4.05
CA SER A 404 -10.52 -16.02 4.48
C SER A 404 -11.05 -14.84 5.31
N HIS A 405 -12.05 -15.11 6.17
CA HIS A 405 -12.62 -14.09 7.03
C HIS A 405 -11.67 -13.78 8.17
N ARG A 406 -11.27 -12.52 8.27
CA ARG A 406 -10.46 -11.96 9.35
C ARG A 406 -11.13 -10.70 9.90
N GLY A 407 -11.24 -10.62 11.22
CA GLY A 407 -11.60 -9.39 11.91
C GLY A 407 -10.45 -8.91 12.78
N ASP A 408 -10.25 -7.60 12.80
CA ASP A 408 -9.24 -6.91 13.57
C ASP A 408 -9.94 -5.83 14.41
N ILE A 409 -9.66 -5.82 15.72
CA ILE A 409 -10.12 -4.76 16.62
C ILE A 409 -8.90 -4.01 17.15
N PHE A 410 -8.91 -2.69 16.98
CA PHE A 410 -7.90 -1.79 17.53
C PHE A 410 -8.51 -0.90 18.59
N VAL A 411 -7.72 -0.61 19.61
CA VAL A 411 -8.02 0.32 20.69
C VAL A 411 -6.85 1.30 20.76
N SER A 412 -7.16 2.59 20.79
CA SER A 412 -6.15 3.66 20.82
C SER A 412 -6.67 4.87 21.58
N GLU A 413 -5.78 5.62 22.21
CA GLU A 413 -6.17 6.85 22.90
C GLU A 413 -6.37 8.01 21.90
N VAL A 414 -7.41 8.82 22.12
CA VAL A 414 -7.65 10.07 21.39
C VAL A 414 -8.27 11.10 22.32
N ASN A 415 -7.57 12.20 22.59
CA ASN A 415 -8.04 13.31 23.42
C ASN A 415 -8.60 12.86 24.80
N GLY A 416 -7.91 11.95 25.49
CA GLY A 416 -8.36 11.39 26.77
C GLY A 416 -9.57 10.45 26.69
N CYS A 417 -10.00 10.09 25.49
CA CYS A 417 -11.00 9.07 25.21
C CYS A 417 -10.35 7.87 24.50
N THR A 418 -11.11 6.81 24.29
CA THR A 418 -10.65 5.62 23.58
C THR A 418 -11.34 5.50 22.22
N LYS A 419 -10.57 5.45 21.14
CA LYS A 419 -11.05 5.09 19.80
C LYS A 419 -11.00 3.58 19.62
N VAL A 420 -12.15 2.99 19.30
CA VAL A 420 -12.26 1.59 18.89
C VAL A 420 -12.50 1.53 17.39
N ARG A 421 -11.63 0.81 16.67
CA ARG A 421 -11.76 0.51 15.24
C ARG A 421 -11.98 -0.99 15.07
N TRP A 422 -13.05 -1.37 14.36
CA TRP A 422 -13.32 -2.76 14.01
C TRP A 422 -13.34 -2.91 12.49
N ALA A 423 -12.33 -3.59 11.95
CA ALA A 423 -12.16 -3.85 10.53
C ALA A 423 -12.33 -5.35 10.24
N ILE A 424 -13.07 -5.69 9.18
CA ILE A 424 -13.32 -7.08 8.77
C ILE A 424 -13.15 -7.20 7.26
N ARG A 425 -12.45 -8.26 6.86
CA ARG A 425 -12.22 -8.64 5.46
C ARG A 425 -12.66 -10.08 5.26
N PHE A 426 -13.31 -10.35 4.14
CA PHE A 426 -13.72 -11.71 3.79
C PHE A 426 -13.97 -11.86 2.29
N GLN A 427 -13.97 -13.11 1.84
CA GLN A 427 -14.47 -13.49 0.52
C GLN A 427 -15.80 -14.23 0.68
N SER A 428 -16.80 -13.87 -0.12
CA SER A 428 -18.07 -14.61 -0.14
C SER A 428 -17.90 -15.94 -0.87
N ARG A 429 -18.46 -17.03 -0.32
CA ARG A 429 -18.58 -18.30 -1.05
C ARG A 429 -19.65 -18.23 -2.13
N ILE A 430 -20.57 -17.28 -2.03
CA ILE A 430 -21.66 -17.09 -2.98
C ILE A 430 -21.29 -15.93 -3.92
N PRO A 431 -21.20 -16.14 -5.24
CA PRO A 431 -20.86 -15.08 -6.20
C PRO A 431 -21.73 -13.83 -6.04
N PHE A 432 -21.13 -12.65 -6.23
CA PHE A 432 -21.81 -11.32 -6.23
C PHE A 432 -22.51 -10.89 -4.94
N THR A 433 -22.54 -11.71 -3.88
CA THR A 433 -23.20 -11.37 -2.60
C THR A 433 -22.30 -10.67 -1.58
N GLY A 434 -20.99 -10.58 -1.86
CA GLY A 434 -20.01 -10.07 -0.90
C GLY A 434 -20.33 -8.66 -0.38
N TRP A 435 -20.75 -7.75 -1.26
CA TRP A 435 -21.10 -6.37 -0.88
C TRP A 435 -22.37 -6.31 -0.03
N VAL A 436 -23.36 -7.19 -0.29
CA VAL A 436 -24.59 -7.28 0.52
C VAL A 436 -24.25 -7.71 1.94
N PHE A 437 -23.42 -8.75 2.08
CA PHE A 437 -22.92 -9.18 3.39
C PHE A 437 -22.10 -8.09 4.07
N ALA A 438 -21.27 -7.35 3.33
CA ALA A 438 -20.49 -6.25 3.90
C ALA A 438 -21.40 -5.15 4.46
N LEU A 439 -22.46 -4.76 3.74
CA LEU A 439 -23.43 -3.78 4.22
C LEU A 439 -24.15 -4.25 5.49
N GLY A 440 -24.60 -5.51 5.52
CA GLY A 440 -25.25 -6.10 6.69
C GLY A 440 -24.33 -6.15 7.91
N LEU A 441 -23.11 -6.65 7.74
CA LEU A 441 -22.08 -6.68 8.79
C LEU A 441 -21.70 -5.27 9.25
N LYS A 442 -21.60 -4.30 8.33
CA LYS A 442 -21.32 -2.91 8.67
C LYS A 442 -22.38 -2.35 9.61
N TYR A 443 -23.66 -2.55 9.32
CA TYR A 443 -24.76 -2.12 10.18
C TYR A 443 -24.75 -2.84 11.54
N LEU A 444 -24.54 -4.16 11.54
CA LEU A 444 -24.48 -5.00 12.73
C LEU A 444 -23.40 -4.50 13.71
N PHE A 445 -22.17 -4.37 13.25
CA PHE A 445 -21.04 -3.98 14.08
C PHE A 445 -21.07 -2.51 14.47
N ARG A 446 -21.63 -1.63 13.63
CA ARG A 446 -21.89 -0.23 14.02
C ARG A 446 -22.80 -0.16 15.24
N ASN A 447 -23.89 -0.93 15.24
CA ASN A 447 -24.82 -0.95 16.37
C ASN A 447 -24.22 -1.63 17.61
N ALA A 448 -23.42 -2.67 17.42
CA ALA A 448 -22.68 -3.30 18.52
C ALA A 448 -21.73 -2.31 19.20
N LEU A 449 -20.93 -1.57 18.42
CA LEU A 449 -20.03 -0.54 18.94
C LEU A 449 -20.76 0.62 19.63
N LYS A 450 -21.95 1.02 19.13
CA LYS A 450 -22.80 1.99 19.83
C LYS A 450 -23.27 1.48 21.19
N LYS A 451 -23.62 0.20 21.29
CA LYS A 451 -24.04 -0.41 22.56
C LYS A 451 -22.86 -0.55 23.53
N LEU A 452 -21.68 -0.93 23.03
CA LEU A 452 -20.44 -0.93 23.80
C LEU A 452 -20.14 0.46 24.39
N LYS A 453 -20.21 1.50 23.55
CA LYS A 453 -20.04 2.90 23.99
C LYS A 453 -21.05 3.24 25.08
N TYR A 454 -22.32 2.93 24.87
CA TYR A 454 -23.36 3.22 25.87
C TYR A 454 -23.08 2.54 27.21
N ASN A 455 -22.71 1.25 27.21
CA ASN A 455 -22.39 0.52 28.43
C ASN A 455 -21.21 1.18 29.17
N LEU A 456 -20.11 1.46 28.46
CA LEU A 456 -18.89 2.01 29.07
C LEU A 456 -19.01 3.47 29.53
N GLU A 457 -19.89 4.27 28.94
CA GLU A 457 -20.11 5.67 29.33
C GLU A 457 -21.18 5.85 30.40
N SER A 458 -21.95 4.80 30.71
CA SER A 458 -23.07 4.85 31.67
C SER A 458 -22.71 4.34 33.07
N GLU A 459 -21.57 3.67 33.24
CA GLU A 459 -20.97 3.33 34.54
C GLU A 459 -19.76 4.21 34.80
#